data_AF-A0A3R7DUK5-F1
#
_entry.id   AF-A0A3R7DUK5-F1
#
_cell.length_a   1.000
_cell.length_b   1.000
_cell.length_c   1.000
_cell.angle_alpha   90.00
_cell.angle_beta   90.00
_cell.angle_gamma   90.00
#
_symmetry.space_group_name_H-M   'P 1'
#
loop_
_entity.id
_entity.type
_entity.pdbx_description
1 polymer ?
#
loop_
_entity_poly.entity_id
_entity_poly.type
_entity_poly.pdbx_seq_one_letter_code
_entity_poly.pdbx_strand_id
1 'polypeptide(L)' 'MKRKDAEAKPKTKAKRHGVKFCPRCGSTNVFWASGLPQLWSVWECRDCGYRGPLILEDGKLAAKLREEYLKKVARKR' A
#
# COMPACT_ATOMS: atom_id res chain seq x y z
N MET A 1 17.48 33.18 -0.85
CA MET A 1 16.96 32.35 0.26
C MET A 1 15.53 31.88 -0.04
N LYS A 2 15.28 30.56 0.14
CA LYS A 2 14.02 29.87 0.48
C LYS A 2 12.79 30.07 -0.43
N ARG A 3 12.64 29.23 -1.46
CA ARG A 3 11.31 28.81 -1.96
C ARG A 3 10.89 27.60 -1.13
N LYS A 4 9.89 27.78 -0.26
CA LYS A 4 9.22 26.72 0.51
C LYS A 4 8.01 26.30 -0.30
N ASP A 5 8.17 25.26 -1.12
CA ASP A 5 7.04 24.70 -1.85
C ASP A 5 6.24 23.78 -0.91
N ALA A 6 4.95 24.05 -0.90
CA ALA A 6 3.99 23.59 0.08
C ALA A 6 3.83 22.06 0.05
N GLU A 7 4.01 21.45 1.21
CA GLU A 7 3.75 20.04 1.46
C GLU A 7 2.23 19.79 1.31
N ALA A 8 1.84 19.28 0.15
CA ALA A 8 0.48 18.86 -0.14
C ALA A 8 0.12 17.68 0.77
N LYS A 9 -0.58 17.95 1.88
CA LYS A 9 -1.19 16.94 2.75
C LYS A 9 -2.35 16.27 2.02
N PRO A 10 -2.28 14.96 1.67
CA PRO A 10 -3.46 14.29 1.17
C PRO A 10 -4.47 14.13 2.32
N LYS A 11 -5.54 14.90 2.23
CA LYS A 11 -6.75 14.82 3.04
C LYS A 11 -7.63 13.72 2.47
N THR A 12 -7.81 12.62 3.20
CA THR A 12 -9.02 11.80 3.04
C THR A 12 -9.30 11.02 4.31
N LYS A 13 -10.18 11.57 5.16
CA LYS A 13 -10.87 10.82 6.20
C LYS A 13 -11.97 10.02 5.52
N ALA A 14 -11.84 8.70 5.40
CA ALA A 14 -12.91 7.84 4.92
C ALA A 14 -12.95 6.54 5.73
N LYS A 15 -14.05 6.39 6.49
CA LYS A 15 -14.68 5.21 7.10
C LYS A 15 -13.77 4.11 7.68
N ARG A 16 -14.04 3.74 8.94
CA ARG A 16 -13.40 2.63 9.70
C ARG A 16 -13.75 1.25 9.12
N HIS A 17 -13.39 1.00 7.86
CA HIS A 17 -13.15 -0.35 7.37
C HIS A 17 -11.74 -0.70 7.81
N GLY A 18 -11.52 -1.89 8.40
CA GLY A 18 -10.20 -2.35 8.82
C GLY A 18 -9.16 -2.02 7.75
N VAL A 19 -8.12 -1.27 8.11
CA VAL A 19 -7.16 -0.77 7.13
C VAL A 19 -6.42 -1.97 6.56
N LYS A 20 -6.52 -2.18 5.25
CA LYS A 20 -5.87 -3.27 4.54
C LYS A 20 -4.52 -2.82 4.01
N PHE A 21 -3.51 -3.66 4.19
CA PHE A 21 -2.13 -3.39 3.83
C PHE A 21 -1.58 -4.50 2.95
N CYS A 22 -0.70 -4.11 2.04
CA CYS A 22 -0.02 -5.03 1.14
C CYS A 22 1.01 -5.89 1.92
N PRO A 23 0.98 -7.23 1.80
CA PRO A 23 1.95 -8.11 2.45
C PRO A 23 3.36 -8.05 1.85
N ARG A 24 3.56 -7.31 0.75
CA ARG A 24 4.86 -7.20 0.06
C ARG A 24 5.57 -5.87 0.33
N CYS A 25 4.83 -4.77 0.35
CA CYS A 25 5.40 -3.42 0.47
C CYS A 25 4.78 -2.58 1.60
N GLY A 26 3.79 -3.10 2.33
CA GLY A 26 3.13 -2.35 3.41
C GLY A 26 2.24 -1.18 2.95
N SER A 27 2.04 -0.98 1.65
CA SER A 27 1.17 0.07 1.12
C SER A 27 -0.30 -0.23 1.44
N THR A 28 -1.10 0.81 1.69
CA THR A 28 -2.57 0.73 1.78
C THR A 28 -3.26 0.71 0.42
N ASN A 29 -2.48 0.84 -0.66
CA ASN A 29 -2.94 0.94 -2.03
C ASN A 29 -3.25 -0.46 -2.61
N VAL A 30 -4.20 -1.14 -1.96
CA VAL A 30 -4.59 -2.53 -2.27
C VAL A 30 -6.09 -2.59 -2.54
N PHE A 31 -6.45 -3.22 -3.66
CA PHE A 31 -7.82 -3.31 -4.16
C PHE A 31 -8.17 -4.74 -4.52
N TRP A 32 -9.45 -5.02 -4.66
CA TRP A 32 -9.90 -6.27 -5.27
C TRP A 32 -9.41 -6.33 -6.72
N ALA A 33 -8.82 -7.46 -7.09
CA ALA A 33 -8.52 -7.75 -8.48
C ALA A 33 -9.85 -7.80 -9.25
N SER A 34 -9.95 -6.99 -10.30
CA SER A 34 -11.14 -6.86 -11.12
C SER A 34 -10.88 -7.39 -12.54
N GLY A 35 -11.95 -7.70 -13.27
CA GLY A 35 -11.88 -8.08 -14.70
C GLY A 35 -12.30 -9.52 -15.01
N LEU A 36 -12.34 -10.42 -14.03
CA LEU A 36 -12.75 -11.82 -14.25
C LEU A 36 -13.59 -12.34 -13.05
N PRO A 37 -14.70 -13.07 -13.28
CA PRO A 37 -15.54 -13.63 -12.22
C PRO A 37 -14.82 -14.53 -11.22
N GLN A 38 -13.73 -15.19 -11.63
CA GLN A 38 -12.95 -16.07 -10.76
C GLN A 38 -11.98 -15.35 -9.80
N LEU A 39 -11.86 -14.01 -9.87
CA LEU A 39 -10.88 -13.26 -9.08
C LEU A 39 -11.43 -12.69 -7.76
N TRP A 40 -12.61 -13.11 -7.34
CA TRP A 40 -13.34 -12.56 -6.19
C TRP A 40 -12.70 -12.82 -4.81
N SER A 41 -11.52 -13.43 -4.78
CA SER A 41 -10.71 -13.66 -3.57
C SER A 41 -9.28 -13.16 -3.71
N VAL A 42 -8.98 -12.36 -4.74
CA VAL A 42 -7.63 -11.90 -5.05
C VAL A 42 -7.53 -10.40 -4.82
N TRP A 43 -6.51 -10.00 -4.06
CA TRP A 43 -6.10 -8.62 -3.86
C TRP A 43 -4.99 -8.24 -4.83
N GLU A 44 -4.99 -7.00 -5.28
CA GLU A 44 -3.98 -6.40 -6.13
C GLU A 44 -3.45 -5.10 -5.50
N CYS A 45 -2.13 -4.99 -5.39
CA CYS A 45 -1.44 -3.79 -4.93
C CYS A 45 -0.84 -3.01 -6.10
N ARG A 46 -1.24 -1.74 -6.23
CA ARG A 46 -0.79 -0.86 -7.33
C ARG A 46 0.61 -0.28 -7.13
N ASP A 47 1.15 -0.29 -5.91
CA ASP A 47 2.50 0.20 -5.60
C ASP A 47 3.60 -0.78 -6.03
N CYS A 48 3.39 -2.08 -5.82
CA CYS A 48 4.44 -3.09 -6.00
C CYS A 48 4.05 -4.26 -6.92
N GLY A 49 2.83 -4.25 -7.47
CA GLY A 49 2.31 -5.29 -8.36
C GLY A 49 2.01 -6.62 -7.65
N TYR A 50 1.88 -6.63 -6.32
CA TYR A 50 1.46 -7.83 -5.60
C TYR A 50 0.04 -8.23 -6.02
N ARG A 51 -0.18 -9.49 -6.37
CA ARG A 51 -1.50 -10.04 -6.67
C ARG A 51 -1.66 -11.40 -5.99
N GLY A 52 -2.62 -11.54 -5.09
CA GLY A 52 -2.81 -12.77 -4.33
C GLY A 52 -3.89 -12.68 -3.26
N PRO A 53 -4.21 -13.81 -2.58
CA PRO A 53 -5.30 -13.86 -1.61
C PRO A 53 -4.94 -13.25 -0.24
N LEU A 54 -3.65 -13.14 0.08
CA LEU A 54 -3.19 -12.65 1.38
C LEU A 54 -3.26 -11.12 1.48
N ILE A 55 -3.81 -10.62 2.58
CA ILE A 55 -3.85 -9.20 2.95
C ILE A 55 -3.45 -9.04 4.42
N LEU A 56 -2.77 -7.95 4.76
CA LEU A 56 -2.45 -7.61 6.14
C LEU A 56 -3.46 -6.61 6.70
N GLU A 57 -3.85 -6.79 7.96
CA GLU A 57 -4.68 -5.83 8.69
C GLU A 57 -3.92 -5.19 9.87
N ASP A 58 -2.74 -5.72 10.20
CA ASP A 58 -1.87 -5.17 11.24
C ASP A 58 -1.04 -3.99 10.73
N GLY A 59 -1.37 -2.80 11.22
CA GLY A 59 -0.69 -1.57 10.82
C GLY A 59 0.77 -1.46 11.30
N LYS A 60 1.14 -2.10 12.42
CA LYS A 60 2.52 -2.03 12.94
C LYS A 60 3.47 -2.84 12.08
N LEU A 61 3.05 -4.04 11.68
CA LEU A 61 3.78 -4.91 10.76
C LEU A 61 3.85 -4.27 9.37
N ALA A 62 2.76 -3.70 8.89
CA ALA A 62 2.72 -3.00 7.60
C ALA A 62 3.70 -1.81 7.56
N ALA A 63 3.80 -1.03 8.64
CA ALA A 63 4.73 0.09 8.72
C ALA A 63 6.19 -0.38 8.59
N LYS A 64 6.61 -1.39 9.36
CA LYS A 64 7.96 -1.96 9.27
C LYS A 64 8.26 -2.49 7.86
N LEU A 65 7.28 -3.16 7.26
CA LEU A 65 7.42 -3.70 5.91
C LEU A 65 7.58 -2.60 4.86
N ARG A 66 6.87 -1.48 5.02
CA ARG A 66 7.00 -0.30 4.14
C ARG A 66 8.38 0.31 4.24
N GLU A 67 8.91 0.49 5.45
CA GLU A 67 10.27 1.01 5.66
C GLU A 67 11.33 0.13 4.98
N GLU A 68 11.26 -1.19 5.19
CA GLU A 68 12.20 -2.14 4.58
C GLU A 68 12.07 -2.18 3.05
N TYR A 69 10.85 -2.07 2.52
CA TYR A 69 10.63 -2.00 1.08
C TYR A 69 11.27 -0.74 0.48
N LEU A 70 11.07 0.43 1.11
CA LEU A 70 11.65 1.70 0.64
C LEU A 70 13.18 1.66 0.68
N LYS A 71 13.80 1.10 1.73
CA LYS A 71 15.27 0.90 1.78
C LYS A 71 15.76 0.01 0.64
N LYS A 72 15.06 -1.10 0.35
CA LYS A 72 15.41 -2.00 -0.75
C LYS A 72 15.30 -1.34 -2.12
N VAL A 73 14.26 -0.54 -2.34
CA VAL A 73 14.07 0.21 -3.59
C VAL A 73 15.15 1.29 -3.74
N ALA A 74 15.48 2.02 -2.68
CA ALA A 74 16.54 3.03 -2.68
C ALA A 74 17.92 2.42 -2.98
N ARG A 75 18.23 1.25 -2.43
CA ARG A 75 19.50 0.55 -2.69
C ARG A 75 19.62 0.00 -4.11
N LYS A 76 18.50 -0.29 -4.78
CA LYS A 76 18.48 -0.83 -6.15
C LYS A 76 18.58 0.24 -7.24
N ARG A 77 18.55 1.52 -6.87
CA ARG A 77 18.51 2.66 -7.77
C ARG A 77 19.81 3.44 -7.69
#